data_AF-A0A0C2CHZ9-F1
#
_entry.id   AF-A0A0C2CHZ9-F1
#
_cell.length_a   1.000
_cell.length_b   1.000
_cell.length_c   1.000
_cell.angle_alpha   90.00
_cell.angle_beta   90.00
_cell.angle_gamma   90.00
#
_symmetry.space_group_name_H-M   'P 1'
#
loop_
_entity.id
_entity.type
_entity.pdbx_description
1 polymer ?
#
loop_
_entity_poly.entity_id
_entity_poly.type
_entity_poly.pdbx_seq_one_letter_code
_entity_poly.pdbx_strand_id
1 'polypeptide(L)'
;AQSAPPSEAEIAAKAEERKKDGGSHPAYVVAFCGIDEENKHVLTQKLRYLGGRACEEVSECTHLVTTNGRRTEKLLEAICLGKNIVNPYWIVHGYECRQWMGE
;
A
#
# COMPACT_ATOMS: atom_id res chain seq x y z
N ALA A 1 -8.37 14.25 -11.88
CA ALA A 1 -8.43 14.38 -10.40
C ALA A 1 -8.22 12.99 -9.83
N GLN A 2 -7.39 12.81 -8.80
CA GLN A 2 -7.29 11.51 -8.14
C GLN A 2 -8.62 11.18 -7.44
N SER A 3 -8.99 9.91 -7.44
CA SER A 3 -10.14 9.40 -6.70
C SER A 3 -10.03 9.76 -5.20
N ALA A 4 -11.15 10.20 -4.63
CA ALA A 4 -11.23 10.54 -3.20
C ALA A 4 -10.80 9.32 -2.34
N PRO A 5 -10.16 9.55 -1.19
CA PRO A 5 -9.87 8.46 -0.27
C PRO A 5 -11.17 7.80 0.22
N PRO A 6 -11.17 6.48 0.44
CA PRO A 6 -12.30 5.78 1.02
C PRO A 6 -12.49 6.20 2.48
N SER A 7 -13.75 6.30 2.91
CA SER A 7 -14.12 6.49 4.32
C SER A 7 -13.84 5.24 5.15
N GLU A 8 -13.73 5.40 6.48
CA GLU A 8 -13.57 4.27 7.39
C GLU A 8 -14.73 3.26 7.30
N ALA A 9 -15.95 3.72 7.03
CA ALA A 9 -17.11 2.86 6.83
C ALA A 9 -16.97 1.98 5.57
N GLU A 10 -16.47 2.53 4.47
CA GLU A 10 -16.21 1.79 3.23
C GLU A 10 -15.08 0.76 3.40
N ILE A 11 -14.02 1.13 4.14
CA ILE A 11 -12.92 0.22 4.47
C ILE A 11 -13.44 -0.95 5.30
N ALA A 12 -14.23 -0.68 6.34
CA ALA A 12 -14.81 -1.71 7.20
C ALA A 12 -15.75 -2.65 6.44
N ALA A 13 -16.64 -2.11 5.60
CA ALA A 13 -17.54 -2.90 4.77
C ALA A 13 -16.75 -3.85 3.84
N LYS A 14 -15.70 -3.35 3.18
CA LYS A 14 -14.85 -4.18 2.31
C LYS A 14 -14.04 -5.22 3.07
N ALA A 15 -13.62 -4.93 4.30
CA ALA A 15 -12.94 -5.91 5.14
C ALA A 15 -13.88 -7.08 5.51
N GLU A 16 -15.14 -6.79 5.85
CA GLU A 16 -16.14 -7.82 6.13
C GLU A 16 -16.52 -8.64 4.89
N GLU A 17 -16.63 -8.00 3.71
CA GLU A 17 -16.82 -8.72 2.44
C GLU A 17 -15.67 -9.72 2.17
N ARG A 18 -14.40 -9.29 2.31
CA ARG A 18 -13.24 -10.19 2.11
C ARG A 18 -13.19 -11.36 3.07
N LYS A 19 -13.62 -11.17 4.33
CA LYS A 19 -13.72 -12.26 5.31
C LYS A 19 -14.72 -13.34 4.88
N LYS A 20 -15.81 -12.94 4.20
CA LYS A 20 -16.85 -13.85 3.70
C LYS A 20 -16.39 -14.61 2.46
N ASP A 21 -15.62 -13.96 1.59
CA ASP A 21 -15.15 -14.54 0.32
C ASP A 21 -14.01 -15.57 0.50
N GLY A 22 -13.49 -15.75 1.73
CA GLY A 22 -12.39 -16.69 2.00
C GLY A 22 -11.12 -16.40 1.18
N GLY A 23 -10.99 -15.18 0.65
CA GLY A 23 -10.00 -14.83 -0.35
C GLY A 23 -8.56 -14.98 0.15
N SER A 24 -7.80 -15.87 -0.50
CA SER A 24 -6.40 -16.21 -0.21
C SER A 24 -5.38 -15.17 -0.70
N HIS A 25 -5.78 -13.94 -1.05
CA HIS A 25 -4.80 -12.98 -1.57
C HIS A 25 -3.82 -12.59 -0.45
N PRO A 26 -2.50 -12.60 -0.74
CA PRO A 26 -1.52 -12.22 0.26
C PRO A 26 -1.77 -10.78 0.71
N ALA A 27 -1.86 -10.58 2.02
CA ALA A 27 -1.99 -9.25 2.58
C ALA A 27 -0.70 -8.48 2.30
N TYR A 28 -0.76 -7.52 1.36
CA TYR A 28 0.38 -6.66 1.08
C TYR A 28 0.70 -5.80 2.30
N VAL A 29 1.97 -5.84 2.71
CA VAL A 29 2.50 -5.07 3.83
C VAL A 29 3.41 -4.00 3.24
N VAL A 30 3.10 -2.73 3.49
CA VAL A 30 3.72 -1.61 2.80
C VAL A 30 4.48 -0.71 3.78
N ALA A 31 5.74 -0.44 3.48
CA ALA A 31 6.49 0.64 4.09
C ALA A 31 6.53 1.84 3.13
N PHE A 32 6.45 3.06 3.66
CA PHE A 32 6.54 4.30 2.87
C PHE A 32 7.91 4.96 3.05
N CYS A 33 8.44 5.54 1.96
CA CYS A 33 9.68 6.29 1.96
C CYS A 33 9.56 7.57 1.13
N GLY A 34 9.92 8.73 1.71
CA GLY A 34 9.89 10.01 0.99
C GLY A 34 8.49 10.45 0.57
N ILE A 35 7.48 10.06 1.34
CA ILE A 35 6.07 10.43 1.20
C ILE A 35 5.73 11.35 2.37
N ASP A 36 5.14 12.51 2.10
CA ASP A 36 4.64 13.40 3.16
C ASP A 36 3.42 12.80 3.89
N GLU A 37 3.14 13.28 5.10
CA GLU A 37 2.11 12.69 5.97
C GLU A 37 0.70 12.76 5.38
N GLU A 38 0.36 13.81 4.62
CA GLU A 38 -0.95 13.95 3.98
C GLU A 38 -1.14 12.86 2.91
N ASN A 39 -0.15 12.70 2.02
CA ASN A 39 -0.18 11.64 1.01
C ASN A 39 -0.08 10.25 1.65
N LYS A 40 0.72 10.07 2.70
CA LYS A 40 0.83 8.80 3.44
C LYS A 40 -0.52 8.41 4.03
N HIS A 41 -1.26 9.36 4.60
CA HIS A 41 -2.59 9.14 5.14
C HIS A 41 -3.57 8.65 4.07
N VAL A 42 -3.66 9.37 2.95
CA VAL A 42 -4.55 9.03 1.82
C VAL A 42 -4.19 7.66 1.22
N LEU A 43 -2.91 7.38 1.02
CA LEU A 43 -2.45 6.08 0.50
C LEU A 43 -2.74 4.95 1.48
N THR A 44 -2.63 5.20 2.79
CA THR A 44 -2.96 4.21 3.83
C THR A 44 -4.44 3.85 3.82
N GLN A 45 -5.34 4.82 3.61
CA GLN A 45 -6.77 4.54 3.48
C GLN A 45 -7.07 3.67 2.25
N LYS A 46 -6.49 4.02 1.10
CA LYS A 46 -6.61 3.22 -0.14
C LYS A 46 -6.03 1.82 0.01
N LEU A 47 -4.87 1.69 0.65
CA LEU A 47 -4.20 0.42 0.98
C LEU A 47 -5.10 -0.47 1.85
N ARG A 48 -5.69 0.07 2.91
CA ARG A 48 -6.61 -0.66 3.80
C ARG A 48 -7.87 -1.10 3.06
N TYR A 49 -8.41 -0.25 2.19
CA TYR A 49 -9.54 -0.61 1.32
C TYR A 49 -9.20 -1.77 0.38
N LEU A 50 -7.95 -1.89 -0.06
CA LEU A 50 -7.47 -3.01 -0.87
C LEU A 50 -7.10 -4.26 -0.05
N GLY A 51 -7.20 -4.18 1.28
CA GLY A 51 -6.90 -5.29 2.19
C GLY A 51 -5.43 -5.42 2.58
N GLY A 52 -4.59 -4.44 2.22
CA GLY A 52 -3.22 -4.35 2.72
C GLY A 52 -3.12 -3.56 4.02
N ARG A 53 -1.90 -3.50 4.58
CA ARG A 53 -1.60 -2.71 5.79
C ARG A 53 -0.27 -1.99 5.67
N ALA A 54 -0.14 -0.86 6.35
CA ALA A 54 1.14 -0.17 6.50
C ALA A 54 2.00 -0.84 7.60
N CYS A 55 3.31 -0.73 7.46
CA CYS A 55 4.30 -1.01 8.50
C CYS A 55 5.39 0.06 8.49
N GLU A 56 6.13 0.18 9.58
CA GLU A 56 7.25 1.11 9.69
C GLU A 56 8.58 0.46 9.32
N GLU A 57 8.74 -0.81 9.69
CA GLU A 57 9.92 -1.63 9.44
C GLU A 57 9.95 -2.16 8.00
N VAL A 58 11.06 -1.92 7.29
CA VAL A 58 11.24 -2.39 5.91
C VAL A 58 11.39 -3.91 5.88
N SER A 59 12.02 -4.51 6.90
CA SER A 59 12.13 -5.95 7.04
C SER A 59 10.78 -6.69 7.01
N GLU A 60 9.72 -6.09 7.54
CA GLU A 60 8.37 -6.65 7.57
C GLU A 60 7.55 -6.41 6.30
N CYS A 61 7.95 -5.45 5.45
CA CYS A 61 7.17 -5.10 4.28
C CYS A 61 7.35 -6.12 3.15
N THR A 62 6.33 -6.25 2.31
CA THR A 62 6.46 -6.90 0.99
C THR A 62 6.80 -5.87 -0.09
N HIS A 63 6.37 -4.61 0.10
CA HIS A 63 6.57 -3.51 -0.82
C HIS A 63 7.07 -2.25 -0.11
N LEU A 64 8.06 -1.56 -0.70
CA LEU A 64 8.43 -0.21 -0.35
C LEU A 64 7.84 0.76 -1.39
N VAL A 65 7.01 1.70 -0.92
CA VAL A 65 6.42 2.75 -1.76
C VAL A 65 7.25 4.03 -1.65
N THR A 66 7.76 4.52 -2.78
CA THR A 66 8.56 5.77 -2.84
C THR A 66 8.23 6.61 -4.07
N THR A 67 8.26 7.95 -3.92
CA THR A 67 8.00 8.90 -5.04
C THR A 67 9.14 8.97 -6.04
N ASN A 68 10.37 8.68 -5.60
CA ASN A 68 11.58 8.83 -6.40
C ASN A 68 12.71 7.91 -5.90
N GLY A 69 13.80 7.86 -6.65
CA GLY A 69 15.02 7.12 -6.29
C GLY A 69 15.97 7.88 -5.36
N ARG A 70 15.48 8.84 -4.55
CA ARG A 70 16.34 9.51 -3.55
C ARG A 70 16.89 8.45 -2.62
N ARG A 71 18.22 8.38 -2.53
CA ARG A 71 18.92 7.45 -1.66
C ARG A 71 18.60 7.76 -0.19
N THR A 72 17.89 6.86 0.45
CA THR A 72 17.58 6.85 1.89
C THR A 72 17.99 5.51 2.48
N GLU A 73 18.10 5.45 3.81
CA GLU A 73 18.36 4.18 4.52
C GLU A 73 17.28 3.15 4.22
N LYS A 74 15.99 3.51 4.33
CA LYS A 74 14.86 2.63 4.00
C LYS A 74 14.91 2.10 2.56
N LEU A 75 15.32 2.93 1.59
CA LEU A 75 15.45 2.48 0.20
C LEU A 75 16.60 1.48 0.02
N LEU A 76 17.76 1.76 0.63
CA LEU A 76 18.91 0.86 0.56
C LEU A 76 18.63 -0.48 1.27
N GLU A 77 17.98 -0.44 2.43
CA GLU A 77 17.54 -1.63 3.15
C GLU A 77 16.57 -2.47 2.30
N ALA A 78 15.58 -1.83 1.68
CA ALA A 78 14.62 -2.50 0.80
C ALA A 78 15.30 -3.19 -0.40
N ILE A 79 16.31 -2.52 -0.99
CA ILE A 79 17.12 -3.10 -2.07
C ILE A 79 17.87 -4.33 -1.56
N CYS A 80 18.57 -4.22 -0.44
CA CYS A 80 19.35 -5.32 0.14
C CYS A 80 18.48 -6.54 0.52
N LEU A 81 17.25 -6.30 0.95
CA LEU A 81 16.30 -7.35 1.32
C LEU A 81 15.44 -7.85 0.15
N GLY A 82 15.66 -7.35 -1.08
CA GLY A 82 14.91 -7.78 -2.27
C GLY A 82 13.42 -7.45 -2.21
N LYS A 83 13.04 -6.33 -1.57
CA LYS A 83 11.64 -5.89 -1.49
C LYS A 83 11.16 -5.34 -2.84
N ASN A 84 9.86 -5.42 -3.09
CA ASN A 84 9.26 -4.78 -4.27
C ASN A 84 9.26 -3.26 -4.08
N ILE A 85 9.97 -2.51 -4.93
CA ILE A 85 10.03 -1.05 -4.84
C ILE A 85 9.12 -0.46 -5.91
N VAL A 86 8.07 0.23 -5.48
CA VAL A 86 7.00 0.71 -6.38
C VAL A 86 6.68 2.19 -6.16
N ASN A 87 6.09 2.81 -7.18
CA ASN A 87 5.58 4.17 -7.10
C ASN A 87 4.22 4.20 -6.38
N PRO A 88 3.85 5.28 -5.65
CA PRO A 88 2.52 5.45 -5.05
C PRO A 88 1.34 5.19 -5.99
N TYR A 89 1.53 5.41 -7.29
CA TYR A 89 0.54 5.12 -8.31
C TYR A 89 0.06 3.66 -8.27
N TRP A 90 0.90 2.71 -7.85
CA TRP A 90 0.49 1.31 -7.69
C TRP A 90 -0.71 1.14 -6.73
N ILE A 91 -0.72 1.85 -5.60
CA ILE A 91 -1.85 1.86 -4.65
C ILE A 91 -3.04 2.63 -5.23
N VAL A 92 -2.78 3.80 -5.82
CA VAL A 92 -3.84 4.66 -6.38
C VAL A 92 -4.60 3.94 -7.48
N HIS A 93 -3.88 3.37 -8.43
CA HIS A 93 -4.46 2.62 -9.53
C HIS A 93 -5.14 1.35 -9.06
N GLY A 94 -4.52 0.62 -8.12
CA GLY A 94 -5.15 -0.56 -7.53
C GLY A 94 -6.50 -0.23 -6.88
N TYR A 95 -6.59 0.90 -6.18
CA TYR A 95 -7.82 1.40 -5.60
C TYR A 95 -8.87 1.77 -6.65
N GLU A 96 -8.47 2.48 -7.71
CA GLU A 96 -9.33 2.86 -8.83
C GLU A 96 -9.92 1.62 -9.53
N CYS A 97 -9.12 0.57 -9.70
CA CYS A 97 -9.54 -0.69 -10.30
C CYS A 97 -10.18 -1.68 -9.31
N ARG A 98 -10.17 -1.36 -8.01
CA ARG A 98 -10.62 -2.25 -6.92
C ARG A 98 -9.94 -3.62 -6.89
N GLN A 99 -8.70 -3.69 -7.39
CA GLN A 99 -7.90 -4.91 -7.45
C GLN A 99 -6.41 -4.54 -7.43
N TRP A 100 -5.56 -5.43 -6.90
CA TRP A 100 -4.12 -5.27 -7.03
C TRP A 100 -3.72 -5.45 -8.50
N MET A 101 -2.75 -4.65 -8.97
CA MET A 101 -2.06 -5.00 -10.21
C MET A 101 -1.27 -6.27 -9.97
N GLY A 102 -1.30 -7.20 -10.93
CA GLY A 102 -0.45 -8.39 -10.89
C GLY A 102 1.04 -8.01 -10.83
N GLU A 103 1.88 -8.99 -10.50
CA GLU A 103 3.34 -8.86 -10.61
C GLU A 103 3.77 -8.46 -12.03
#